data_AF-A0A520NW99-F1
#
_entry.id   AF-A0A520NW99-F1
#
_cell.length_a   1.000
_cell.length_b   1.000
_cell.length_c   1.000
_cell.angle_alpha   90.00
_cell.angle_beta   90.00
_cell.angle_gamma   90.00
#
_symmetry.space_group_name_H-M   'P 1'
#
loop_
_entity.id
_entity.type
_entity.pdbx_description
1 polymer ?
#
loop_
_entity_poly.entity_id
_entity_poly.type
_entity_poly.pdbx_seq_one_letter_code
_entity_poly.pdbx_strand_id
1 'polypeptide(L)' 'MIEVMIERWSQRDGSTDWLWSIWQDGKRRHIGGAKADADSAEMEARAACQQMFGKTPDDITVL' A
#
# COMPACT_ATOMS: atom_id res chain seq x y z
N MET A 1 4.63 -11.94 -9.42
CA MET A 1 3.30 -11.43 -8.99
C MET A 1 3.52 -10.10 -8.27
N ILE A 2 2.65 -9.12 -8.43
CA ILE A 2 2.69 -7.84 -7.72
C ILE A 2 1.62 -7.86 -6.64
N GLU A 3 2.03 -7.69 -5.41
CA GLU A 3 1.17 -7.71 -4.23
C GLU A 3 1.24 -6.35 -3.55
N VAL A 4 0.11 -5.86 -3.05
CA VAL A 4 0.05 -4.66 -2.22
C VAL A 4 -0.38 -5.06 -0.82
N MET A 5 0.37 -4.60 0.17
CA MET A 5 -0.01 -4.69 1.58
C MET A 5 -0.36 -3.31 2.08
N ILE A 6 -1.54 -3.16 2.67
CA ILE A 6 -2.01 -1.94 3.32
C ILE A 6 -2.11 -2.24 4.81
N GLU A 7 -1.40 -1.47 5.63
CA GLU A 7 -1.28 -1.73 7.06
C GLU A 7 -1.89 -0.58 7.85
N ARG A 8 -2.75 -0.91 8.82
CA ARG A 8 -3.30 0.08 9.75
C ARG A 8 -2.41 0.25 10.99
N TRP A 9 -1.94 1.48 11.20
CA TRP A 9 -1.04 1.83 12.30
C TRP A 9 -1.74 2.80 13.25
N SER A 10 -1.95 2.38 14.49
CA SER A 10 -2.51 3.25 15.54
C SER A 10 -1.40 4.08 16.18
N GLN A 11 -1.59 5.40 16.20
CA GLN A 11 -0.66 6.35 16.80
C GLN A 11 -1.00 6.62 18.27
N ARG A 12 -0.02 7.14 19.01
CA ARG A 12 -0.17 7.44 20.44
C ARG A 12 -1.18 8.54 20.74
N ASP A 13 -1.40 9.44 19.79
CA ASP A 13 -2.39 10.52 19.89
C ASP A 13 -3.83 10.07 19.57
N GLY A 14 -4.02 8.79 19.27
CA GLY A 14 -5.31 8.21 18.90
C GLY A 14 -5.64 8.32 17.40
N SER A 15 -4.79 8.95 16.60
CA SER A 15 -4.92 8.92 15.14
C SER A 15 -4.56 7.55 14.58
N THR A 16 -5.00 7.29 13.35
CA THR A 16 -4.69 6.06 12.61
C THR A 16 -4.11 6.43 11.27
N ASP A 17 -2.94 5.90 10.98
CA ASP A 17 -2.30 6.01 9.68
C ASP A 17 -2.47 4.70 8.92
N TRP A 18 -2.68 4.82 7.62
CA TRP A 18 -2.72 3.70 6.69
C TRP A 18 -1.50 3.78 5.79
N LEU A 19 -0.58 2.84 5.98
CA LEU A 19 0.63 2.72 5.16
C LEU A 19 0.40 1.68 4.08
N TRP A 20 1.11 1.79 2.97
CA TRP A 20 1.07 0.77 1.93
C TRP A 20 2.46 0.43 1.42
N SER A 21 2.61 -0.81 0.96
CA SER A 21 3.85 -1.30 0.36
C SER A 21 3.56 -2.22 -0.82
N ILE A 22 4.43 -2.13 -1.84
CA ILE A 22 4.36 -2.99 -3.03
C ILE A 22 5.43 -4.06 -2.90
N TRP A 23 5.01 -5.31 -3.08
CA TRP A 23 5.83 -6.51 -3.06
C TRP A 23 5.82 -7.16 -4.44
N GLN A 24 6.96 -7.72 -4.81
CA GLN A 24 7.09 -8.51 -6.02
C GLN A 24 8.04 -9.67 -5.76
N ASP A 25 7.55 -10.88 -5.99
CA ASP A 25 8.31 -12.13 -5.83
C ASP A 25 8.93 -12.25 -4.42
N GLY A 26 8.12 -11.96 -3.40
CA GLY A 26 8.51 -12.01 -1.98
C GLY A 26 9.45 -10.89 -1.53
N LYS A 27 9.73 -9.88 -2.37
CA LYS A 27 10.59 -8.74 -2.03
C LYS A 27 9.80 -7.44 -2.05
N ARG A 28 9.93 -6.65 -0.99
CA ARG A 28 9.37 -5.30 -0.92
C ARG A 28 10.10 -4.40 -1.91
N ARG A 29 9.38 -3.87 -2.90
CA ARG A 29 9.90 -3.00 -3.96
C ARG A 29 9.72 -1.52 -3.64
N HIS A 30 8.60 -1.18 -3.02
CA HIS A 30 8.25 0.21 -2.76
C HIS A 30 7.42 0.34 -1.49
N ILE A 31 7.45 1.53 -0.90
CA ILE A 31 6.63 1.92 0.25
C ILE A 31 6.04 3.31 -0.03
N GLY A 32 4.77 3.47 0.34
CA GLY A 32 4.07 4.74 0.28
C GLY A 32 4.17 5.54 1.57
N GLY A 33 3.71 6.78 1.49
CA GLY A 33 3.47 7.61 2.67
C GLY A 33 2.21 7.19 3.41
N ALA A 34 2.08 7.66 4.65
CA ALA A 34 0.88 7.47 5.46
C ALA A 34 -0.34 8.19 4.84
N LYS A 35 -1.49 7.53 4.90
CA LYS A 35 -2.80 8.06 4.50
C LYS A 35 -3.78 8.03 5.67
N ALA A 36 -4.82 8.84 5.57
CA ALA A 36 -5.86 8.94 6.60
C ALA A 36 -6.80 7.73 6.61
N ASP A 37 -6.93 7.02 5.49
CA ASP A 37 -7.84 5.88 5.31
C ASP A 37 -7.26 4.83 4.35
N ALA A 38 -7.82 3.62 4.43
CA ALA A 38 -7.40 2.47 3.64
C ALA A 38 -7.62 2.68 2.14
N ASP A 39 -8.74 3.31 1.75
CA ASP A 39 -9.10 3.55 0.36
C ASP A 39 -8.08 4.48 -0.33
N SER A 40 -7.64 5.52 0.37
CA SER A 40 -6.61 6.44 -0.10
C SER A 40 -5.26 5.76 -0.24
N ALA A 41 -4.92 4.84 0.68
CA ALA A 41 -3.71 4.04 0.59
C ALA A 41 -3.77 3.07 -0.60
N GLU A 42 -4.91 2.41 -0.81
CA GLU A 42 -5.12 1.51 -1.94
C GLU A 42 -5.03 2.22 -3.28
N MET A 43 -5.73 3.35 -3.40
CA MET A 43 -5.75 4.15 -4.63
C MET A 43 -4.35 4.62 -5.01
N GLU A 44 -3.56 5.11 -4.04
CA GLU A 44 -2.18 5.51 -4.30
C GLU A 44 -1.29 4.30 -4.63
N ALA A 45 -1.42 3.18 -3.92
CA ALA A 45 -0.67 1.97 -4.21
C ALA A 45 -0.95 1.42 -5.62
N ARG A 46 -2.21 1.45 -6.07
CA ARG A 46 -2.60 1.08 -7.44
C ARG A 46 -1.99 2.02 -8.47
N ALA A 47 -2.04 3.33 -8.23
CA ALA A 47 -1.42 4.33 -9.11
C ALA A 47 0.10 4.12 -9.21
N ALA A 48 0.76 3.85 -8.08
CA ALA A 48 2.18 3.53 -8.03
C ALA A 48 2.51 2.23 -8.79
N CYS A 49 1.67 1.19 -8.65
CA CYS A 49 1.83 -0.05 -9.42
C CYS A 49 1.76 0.21 -10.93
N GLN A 50 0.76 0.99 -11.36
CA GLN A 50 0.58 1.35 -12.77
C GLN A 50 1.77 2.15 -13.30
N GLN A 51 2.29 3.09 -12.52
CA GLN A 51 3.42 3.93 -12.91
C GLN A 51 4.74 3.13 -12.98
N MET A 52 4.99 2.24 -12.02
CA MET A 52 6.27 1.54 -11.89
C MET A 52 6.36 0.27 -12.74
N PHE A 53 5.25 -0.46 -12.86
CA PHE A 53 5.22 -1.78 -13.49
C PHE A 53 4.31 -1.85 -14.71
N GLY A 54 3.60 -0.77 -15.04
CA GLY A 54 2.70 -0.70 -16.19
C GLY A 54 1.40 -1.49 -16.02
N LYS A 55 1.10 -1.98 -14.80
CA LYS A 55 -0.09 -2.77 -14.51
C LYS A 55 -0.62 -2.53 -13.09
N THR A 56 -1.87 -2.90 -12.86
CA THR A 56 -2.45 -2.97 -11.51
C THR A 56 -1.84 -4.11 -10.70
N PRO A 57 -1.88 -4.05 -9.36
CA PRO A 57 -1.46 -5.16 -8.52
C PRO A 57 -2.33 -6.40 -8.79
N ASP A 58 -1.71 -7.57 -8.68
CA ASP A 58 -2.40 -8.86 -8.83
C ASP A 58 -3.21 -9.20 -7.57
N ASP A 59 -2.74 -8.77 -6.39
CA ASP A 59 -3.43 -8.93 -5.11
C ASP A 59 -3.26 -7.71 -4.20
N ILE A 60 -4.27 -7.45 -3.36
CA ILE A 60 -4.25 -6.39 -2.35
C ILE A 60 -4.74 -6.97 -1.03
N THR A 61 -3.90 -6.89 0.00
CA THR A 61 -4.23 -7.32 1.36
C THR A 61 -4.25 -6.12 2.29
N VAL A 62 -5.32 -6.01 3.10
CA VAL A 62 -5.48 -4.98 4.14
C VAL A 62 -5.34 -5.64 5.52
N LEU A 63 -4.45 -5.11 6.36
CA LEU A 63 -4.04 -5.66 7.66
C LEU A 63 -4.38 -4.72 8.83
#